data_AF-A0A6A5TJ17-F1
#
_entry.id   AF-A0A6A5TJ17-F1
#
_cell.length_a   1.000
_cell.length_b   1.000
_cell.length_c   1.000
_cell.angle_alpha   90.00
_cell.angle_beta   90.00
_cell.angle_gamma   90.00
#
_symmetry.space_group_name_H-M   'P 1'
#
loop_
_entity.id
_entity.type
_entity.pdbx_description
1 polymer ?
#
loop_
_entity_poly.entity_id
_entity_poly.type
_entity_poly.pdbx_seq_one_letter_code
_entity_poly.pdbx_strand_id
1 'polypeptide(L)'
;MLTPVDWRLVATVDTGSPNLYLPSTLYKAIAAPLNVSMHPNTEGVPTPYVPCTLCSSDDSLELGFAGRGGSAGPKIRMPYREMIYRFGTPAPIGEVKDEDGNEMCYLGVIPWDGNDIVLVGAVLTRNAYVVFDGEELELRMAQVKTATLPAPTPYCEI
;
A
#
# COMPACT_ATOMS: atom_id res chain seq x y z
N MET A 1 13.58 8.92 4.77
CA MET A 1 12.42 9.71 4.30
C MET A 1 12.38 9.59 2.79
N LEU A 2 11.26 9.13 2.21
CA LEU A 2 11.18 8.77 0.78
C LEU A 2 10.86 9.97 -0.14
N THR A 3 10.40 11.08 0.43
CA THR A 3 10.03 12.31 -0.28
C THR A 3 10.78 13.52 0.30
N PRO A 4 11.05 14.58 -0.49
CA PRO A 4 11.54 15.86 0.02
C PRO A 4 10.57 16.55 1.01
N VAL A 5 11.07 17.52 1.79
CA VAL A 5 10.29 18.23 2.83
C VAL A 5 9.15 19.07 2.25
N ASP A 6 9.35 19.63 1.05
CA ASP A 6 8.41 20.47 0.31
C ASP A 6 7.54 19.69 -0.68
N TRP A 7 7.68 18.37 -0.72
CA TRP A 7 6.95 17.52 -1.64
C TRP A 7 5.44 17.53 -1.35
N ARG A 8 4.64 17.60 -2.42
CA ARG A 8 3.18 17.59 -2.37
C ARG A 8 2.64 16.75 -3.52
N LEU A 9 1.59 15.99 -3.25
CA LEU A 9 0.85 15.22 -4.21
C LEU A 9 -0.62 15.22 -3.82
N VAL A 10 -1.50 15.45 -4.79
CA VAL A 10 -2.94 15.28 -4.59
C VAL A 10 -3.24 13.80 -4.77
N ALA A 11 -4.00 13.23 -3.84
CA ALA A 11 -4.42 11.84 -3.89
C ALA A 11 -5.90 11.72 -3.51
N THR A 12 -6.56 10.74 -4.10
CA THR A 12 -7.95 10.38 -3.83
C THR A 12 -7.97 9.17 -2.91
N VAL A 13 -8.64 9.28 -1.76
CA VAL A 13 -8.96 8.11 -0.93
C VAL A 13 -10.09 7.35 -1.62
N ASP A 14 -9.78 6.16 -2.12
CA ASP A 14 -10.68 5.34 -2.94
C ASP A 14 -10.96 3.99 -2.27
N THR A 15 -12.12 3.87 -1.64
CA THR A 15 -12.54 2.64 -0.97
C THR A 15 -12.81 1.47 -1.93
N GLY A 16 -12.93 1.72 -3.24
CA GLY A 16 -13.10 0.69 -4.27
C GLY A 16 -11.77 0.12 -4.80
N SER A 17 -10.65 0.80 -4.53
CA SER A 17 -9.32 0.37 -4.97
C SER A 17 -8.66 -0.56 -3.94
N PRO A 18 -8.15 -1.74 -4.32
CA PRO A 18 -7.48 -2.65 -3.37
C PRO A 18 -6.07 -2.20 -2.96
N ASN A 19 -5.43 -1.35 -3.79
CA ASN A 19 -4.01 -1.01 -3.69
C ASN A 19 -3.76 0.49 -3.54
N LEU A 20 -2.49 0.85 -3.34
CA LEU A 20 -1.99 2.18 -3.62
C LEU A 20 -1.59 2.26 -5.10
N TYR A 21 -2.13 3.23 -5.83
CA TYR A 21 -1.74 3.51 -7.22
C TYR A 21 -1.02 4.85 -7.23
N LEU A 22 0.32 4.79 -7.37
CA LEU A 22 1.21 5.93 -7.11
C LEU A 22 2.00 6.30 -8.36
N PRO A 23 2.40 7.58 -8.53
CA PRO A 23 3.29 7.96 -9.61
C PRO A 23 4.57 7.12 -9.60
N SER A 24 5.09 6.78 -10.77
CA SER A 24 6.28 5.91 -10.90
C SER A 24 7.47 6.36 -10.06
N THR A 25 7.66 7.66 -9.84
CA THR A 25 8.74 8.20 -8.99
C THR A 25 8.59 7.78 -7.53
N LEU A 26 7.38 7.90 -6.96
CA LEU A 26 7.10 7.50 -5.58
C LEU A 26 7.11 5.98 -5.43
N TYR A 27 6.52 5.26 -6.39
CA TYR A 27 6.60 3.81 -6.44
C TYR A 27 8.05 3.32 -6.39
N LYS A 28 8.94 3.86 -7.25
CA LYS A 28 10.36 3.47 -7.27
C LYS A 28 11.06 3.70 -5.93
N ALA A 29 10.74 4.81 -5.24
CA ALA A 29 11.30 5.08 -3.92
C ALA A 29 10.86 4.06 -2.87
N ILE A 30 9.60 3.60 -2.92
CA ILE A 30 9.06 2.54 -2.04
C ILE A 30 9.62 1.17 -2.43
N ALA A 31 9.71 0.88 -3.72
CA ALA A 31 10.10 -0.42 -4.27
C ALA A 31 11.60 -0.72 -4.11
N ALA A 32 12.46 0.29 -4.19
CA ALA A 32 13.92 0.12 -4.14
C ALA A 32 14.43 -0.71 -2.95
N PRO A 33 14.02 -0.46 -1.69
CA PRO A 33 14.47 -1.27 -0.56
C PRO A 33 13.83 -2.67 -0.47
N LEU A 34 12.76 -2.95 -1.25
CA LEU A 34 11.98 -4.19 -1.12
C LEU A 34 12.39 -5.28 -2.11
N ASN A 35 13.37 -5.01 -2.99
CA ASN A 35 13.78 -5.92 -4.07
C ASN A 35 12.59 -6.42 -4.92
N VAL A 36 11.78 -5.48 -5.41
CA VAL A 36 10.56 -5.80 -6.17
C VAL A 36 10.90 -6.46 -7.51
N SER A 37 10.30 -7.61 -7.78
CA SER A 37 10.28 -8.25 -9.09
C SER A 37 8.92 -8.05 -9.77
N MET A 38 8.91 -7.91 -11.10
CA MET A 38 7.67 -7.76 -11.87
C MET A 38 7.31 -9.09 -12.51
N HIS A 39 6.11 -9.60 -12.24
CA HIS A 39 5.59 -10.82 -12.85
C HIS A 39 4.26 -10.52 -13.54
N PRO A 40 3.98 -11.11 -14.71
CA PRO A 40 2.70 -10.93 -15.39
C PRO A 40 1.56 -11.54 -14.56
N ASN A 41 0.46 -10.80 -14.39
CA ASN A 41 -0.77 -11.37 -13.85
C ASN A 41 -1.51 -12.22 -14.90
N THR A 42 -2.72 -12.69 -14.58
CA THR A 42 -3.56 -13.48 -15.51
C THR A 42 -3.94 -12.76 -16.80
N GLU A 43 -3.86 -11.43 -16.82
CA GLU A 43 -4.13 -10.59 -17.99
C GLU A 43 -2.83 -10.21 -18.74
N GLY A 44 -1.67 -10.72 -18.30
CA GLY A 44 -0.36 -10.39 -18.86
C GLY A 44 0.21 -9.04 -18.40
N VAL A 45 -0.46 -8.36 -17.46
CA VAL A 45 -0.03 -7.05 -16.95
C VAL A 45 1.09 -7.24 -15.92
N PRO A 46 2.26 -6.58 -16.08
CA PRO A 46 3.34 -6.62 -15.10
C PRO A 46 2.86 -6.13 -13.73
N THR A 47 3.03 -6.98 -12.73
CA THR A 47 2.53 -6.78 -11.38
C THR A 47 3.69 -6.93 -10.39
N PRO A 48 3.79 -6.10 -9.35
CA PRO A 48 4.93 -6.12 -8.43
C PRO A 48 4.81 -7.21 -7.37
N TYR A 49 5.92 -7.91 -7.14
CA TYR A 49 6.09 -8.93 -6.13
C TYR A 49 7.35 -8.69 -5.31
N VAL A 50 7.36 -9.14 -4.07
CA VAL A 50 8.48 -9.03 -3.13
C VAL A 50 8.71 -10.37 -2.41
N PRO A 51 9.88 -10.63 -1.83
CA PRO A 51 10.09 -11.84 -1.04
C PRO A 51 9.05 -11.97 0.07
N CYS A 52 8.37 -13.12 0.14
CA CYS A 52 7.35 -13.36 1.18
C CYS A 52 7.92 -13.31 2.60
N THR A 53 9.25 -13.43 2.79
CA THR A 53 9.90 -13.26 4.09
C THR A 53 9.70 -11.87 4.70
N LEU A 54 9.41 -10.84 3.89
CA LEU A 54 9.07 -9.50 4.37
C LEU A 54 7.76 -9.45 5.16
N CYS A 55 6.89 -10.44 5.01
CA CYS A 55 5.68 -10.58 5.82
C CYS A 55 5.95 -10.68 7.32
N SER A 56 7.12 -11.20 7.71
CA SER A 56 7.54 -11.33 9.10
C SER A 56 8.30 -10.11 9.61
N SER A 57 8.49 -9.08 8.79
CA SER A 57 9.15 -7.84 9.21
C SER A 57 8.21 -6.95 10.01
N ASP A 58 8.75 -6.28 11.04
CA ASP A 58 8.09 -5.20 11.78
C ASP A 58 8.17 -3.83 11.06
N ASP A 59 8.80 -3.81 9.88
CA ASP A 59 8.92 -2.62 9.04
C ASP A 59 7.57 -2.12 8.53
N SER A 60 7.55 -0.85 8.16
CA SER A 60 6.32 -0.16 7.74
C SER A 60 6.59 0.99 6.79
N LEU A 61 5.61 1.29 5.95
CA LEU A 61 5.52 2.55 5.22
C LEU A 61 4.71 3.56 6.05
N GLU A 62 5.23 4.78 6.20
CA GLU A 62 4.49 5.89 6.81
C GLU A 62 4.02 6.86 5.72
N LEU A 63 2.72 7.14 5.67
CA LEU A 63 2.15 8.18 4.83
C LEU A 63 1.79 9.41 5.69
N GLY A 64 2.39 10.55 5.38
CA GLY A 64 2.06 11.83 5.99
C GLY A 64 1.02 12.58 5.16
N PHE A 65 -0.03 13.08 5.82
CA PHE A 65 -1.07 13.88 5.20
C PHE A 65 -0.95 15.34 5.64
N ALA A 66 -1.30 16.27 4.74
CA ALA A 66 -1.38 17.68 5.08
C ALA A 66 -2.68 17.95 5.85
N GLY A 67 -2.58 18.75 6.91
CA GLY A 67 -3.73 19.32 7.61
C GLY A 67 -4.25 20.57 6.89
N ARG A 68 -5.39 21.08 7.39
CA ARG A 68 -6.02 22.29 6.88
C ARG A 68 -5.02 23.46 6.83
N GLY A 69 -5.03 24.21 5.72
CA GLY A 69 -4.11 25.34 5.52
C GLY A 69 -2.64 24.94 5.35
N GLY A 70 -2.34 23.68 5.03
CA GLY A 70 -0.97 23.18 4.87
C GLY A 70 -0.25 22.88 6.19
N SER A 71 -0.99 22.85 7.30
CA SER A 71 -0.48 22.42 8.61
C SER A 71 -0.06 20.94 8.59
N ALA A 72 0.66 20.50 9.62
CA ALA A 72 0.95 19.07 9.78
C ALA A 72 -0.34 18.31 10.07
N GLY A 73 -0.65 17.31 9.26
CA GLY A 73 -1.76 16.40 9.47
C GLY A 73 -1.30 15.06 10.08
N PRO A 74 -2.18 14.06 10.07
CA PRO A 74 -1.86 12.75 10.62
C PRO A 74 -0.80 12.03 9.78
N LYS A 75 -0.09 11.13 10.47
CA LYS A 75 0.84 10.17 9.88
C LYS A 75 0.25 8.78 10.09
N ILE A 76 0.03 8.05 9.00
CA ILE A 76 -0.52 6.71 9.05
C ILE A 76 0.60 5.71 8.80
N ARG A 77 0.85 4.86 9.80
CA ARG A 77 1.78 3.75 9.71
C ARG A 77 1.07 2.55 9.10
N MET A 78 1.67 1.99 8.06
CA MET A 78 1.20 0.80 7.35
C MET A 78 2.29 -0.27 7.44
N PRO A 79 2.15 -1.26 8.32
CA PRO A 79 3.06 -2.40 8.39
C PRO A 79 3.16 -3.13 7.05
N TYR A 80 4.31 -3.72 6.73
CA TYR A 80 4.48 -4.48 5.47
C TYR A 80 3.45 -5.59 5.31
N ARG A 81 3.08 -6.28 6.39
CA ARG A 81 2.02 -7.29 6.39
C ARG A 81 0.63 -6.80 5.96
N GLU A 82 0.39 -5.48 5.94
CA GLU A 82 -0.88 -4.89 5.48
C GLU A 82 -0.86 -4.49 4.01
N MET A 83 0.32 -4.52 3.37
CA MET A 83 0.51 -4.18 1.96
C MET A 83 1.12 -5.32 1.14
N ILE A 84 1.52 -6.43 1.76
CA ILE A 84 2.05 -7.63 1.12
C ILE A 84 1.00 -8.73 1.25
N TYR A 85 0.71 -9.41 0.15
CA TYR A 85 -0.32 -10.44 0.09
C TYR A 85 0.25 -11.76 -0.41
N ARG A 86 0.04 -12.84 0.36
CA ARG A 86 0.33 -14.21 -0.08
C ARG A 86 -0.63 -14.67 -1.18
N PHE A 87 -0.25 -15.74 -1.87
CA PHE A 87 -1.06 -16.34 -2.94
C PHE A 87 -2.46 -16.70 -2.48
N GLY A 88 -3.43 -16.53 -3.38
CA GLY A 88 -4.86 -16.73 -3.08
C GLY A 88 -5.64 -15.43 -2.88
N THR A 89 -4.97 -14.29 -2.71
CA THR A 89 -5.63 -12.98 -2.64
C THR A 89 -4.76 -11.86 -3.24
N PRO A 90 -5.27 -11.02 -4.16
CA PRO A 90 -6.55 -11.09 -4.89
C PRO A 90 -6.45 -11.85 -6.23
N ALA A 91 -5.32 -12.52 -6.53
CA ALA A 91 -5.09 -13.09 -7.86
C ALA A 91 -5.19 -14.63 -7.87
N PRO A 92 -5.79 -15.25 -8.91
CA PRO A 92 -5.87 -16.72 -9.07
C PRO A 92 -4.55 -17.32 -9.59
N ILE A 93 -3.47 -16.55 -9.52
CA ILE A 93 -2.14 -16.97 -9.94
C ILE A 93 -1.64 -17.92 -8.86
N GLY A 94 -1.15 -19.09 -9.26
CA GLY A 94 -0.49 -20.01 -8.35
C GLY A 94 0.77 -19.40 -7.72
N GLU A 95 1.49 -20.20 -6.96
CA GLU A 95 2.75 -19.80 -6.33
C GLU A 95 3.74 -19.22 -7.36
N VAL A 96 4.11 -17.95 -7.17
CA VAL A 96 5.16 -17.23 -7.90
C VAL A 96 6.47 -17.42 -7.14
N LYS A 97 7.51 -17.82 -7.87
CA LYS A 97 8.87 -17.95 -7.34
C LYS A 97 9.83 -17.06 -8.09
N ASP A 98 10.88 -16.62 -7.42
CA ASP A 98 12.04 -16.03 -8.09
C ASP A 98 12.92 -17.11 -8.74
N GLU A 99 14.03 -16.69 -9.36
CA GLU A 99 14.98 -17.58 -10.04
C GLU A 99 15.68 -18.56 -9.07
N ASP A 100 15.75 -18.21 -7.78
CA ASP A 100 16.35 -19.01 -6.72
C ASP A 100 15.34 -19.96 -6.05
N GLY A 101 14.06 -19.90 -6.44
CA GLY A 101 12.99 -20.72 -5.91
C GLY A 101 12.35 -20.20 -4.62
N ASN A 102 12.64 -18.97 -4.21
CA ASN A 102 12.00 -18.33 -3.05
C ASN A 102 10.57 -17.91 -3.38
N GLU A 103 9.71 -17.97 -2.37
CA GLU A 103 8.31 -17.57 -2.46
C GLU A 103 8.17 -16.03 -2.58
N MET A 104 7.39 -15.57 -3.57
CA MET A 104 7.23 -14.14 -3.89
C MET A 104 5.79 -13.66 -3.66
N CYS A 105 5.58 -12.69 -2.78
CA CYS A 105 4.26 -12.19 -2.42
C CYS A 105 3.89 -10.93 -3.21
N TYR A 106 2.60 -10.76 -3.50
CA TYR A 106 2.08 -9.59 -4.21
C TYR A 106 2.25 -8.32 -3.38
N LEU A 107 2.74 -7.24 -4.00
CA LEU A 107 2.87 -5.93 -3.35
C LEU A 107 1.69 -5.02 -3.73
N GLY A 108 0.97 -4.53 -2.73
CA GLY A 108 -0.15 -3.60 -2.84
C GLY A 108 0.19 -2.16 -3.19
N VAL A 109 1.34 -1.93 -3.81
CA VAL A 109 1.82 -0.63 -4.25
C VAL A 109 2.12 -0.73 -5.73
N ILE A 110 1.32 -0.06 -6.54
CA ILE A 110 1.29 -0.21 -8.00
C ILE A 110 1.76 1.10 -8.64
N PRO A 111 2.73 1.05 -9.58
CA PRO A 111 3.07 2.23 -10.37
C PRO A 111 1.90 2.57 -11.29
N TRP A 112 1.50 3.84 -11.29
CA TRP A 112 0.41 4.35 -12.11
C TRP A 112 0.79 5.71 -12.67
N ASP A 113 1.00 5.75 -13.99
CA ASP A 113 1.32 6.97 -14.73
C ASP A 113 0.15 7.42 -15.63
N GLY A 114 -1.05 6.87 -15.42
CA GLY A 114 -2.26 7.21 -16.19
C GLY A 114 -3.09 8.35 -15.57
N ASN A 115 -3.60 9.26 -16.39
CA ASN A 115 -4.66 10.25 -16.09
C ASN A 115 -4.55 11.05 -14.78
N ASP A 116 -3.34 11.33 -14.26
CA ASP A 116 -3.05 12.23 -13.12
C ASP A 116 -3.73 11.90 -11.77
N ILE A 117 -4.48 10.81 -11.66
CA ILE A 117 -5.18 10.44 -10.43
C ILE A 117 -4.36 9.43 -9.64
N VAL A 118 -3.95 9.84 -8.45
CA VAL A 118 -3.29 8.99 -7.45
C VAL A 118 -4.36 8.42 -6.54
N LEU A 119 -4.42 7.10 -6.41
CA LEU A 119 -5.43 6.42 -5.60
C LEU A 119 -4.77 5.82 -4.36
N VAL A 120 -5.28 6.17 -3.19
CA VAL A 120 -4.89 5.53 -1.93
C VAL A 120 -6.06 4.67 -1.45
N GLY A 121 -5.97 3.38 -1.75
CA GLY A 121 -7.05 2.42 -1.57
C GLY A 121 -7.05 1.67 -0.25
N ALA A 122 -7.46 0.40 -0.30
CA ALA A 122 -7.70 -0.45 0.86
C ALA A 122 -6.48 -0.61 1.78
N VAL A 123 -5.25 -0.55 1.23
CA VAL A 123 -4.01 -0.52 2.03
C VAL A 123 -4.02 0.62 3.04
N LEU A 124 -4.50 1.82 2.65
CA LEU A 124 -4.66 2.95 3.57
C LEU A 124 -5.84 2.73 4.51
N THR A 125 -7.02 2.42 4.00
CA THR A 125 -8.26 2.38 4.81
C THR A 125 -8.29 1.23 5.83
N ARG A 126 -7.47 0.18 5.63
CA ARG A 126 -7.22 -0.84 6.68
C ARG A 126 -6.36 -0.31 7.82
N ASN A 127 -5.54 0.71 7.59
CA ASN A 127 -4.60 1.29 8.56
C ASN A 127 -5.06 2.65 9.11
N ALA A 128 -6.02 3.30 8.47
CA ALA A 128 -6.60 4.57 8.89
C ALA A 128 -8.12 4.46 9.03
N TYR A 129 -8.64 4.91 10.16
CA TYR A 129 -10.05 5.24 10.27
C TYR A 129 -10.27 6.59 9.59
N VAL A 130 -11.07 6.61 8.53
CA VAL A 130 -11.30 7.81 7.71
C VAL A 130 -12.76 8.24 7.82
N VAL A 131 -12.98 9.51 8.15
CA VAL A 131 -14.29 10.18 8.12
C VAL A 131 -14.31 11.09 6.90
N PHE A 132 -15.30 10.87 6.04
CA PHE A 132 -15.61 11.72 4.90
C PHE A 132 -16.63 12.77 5.37
N ASP A 133 -16.17 13.99 5.66
CA ASP A 133 -17.02 15.09 6.11
C ASP A 133 -17.51 15.88 4.89
N GLY A 134 -18.74 15.60 4.46
CA GLY A 134 -19.37 16.26 3.32
C GLY A 134 -19.84 17.69 3.61
N GLU A 135 -19.92 18.09 4.88
CA GLU A 135 -20.33 19.45 5.27
C GLU A 135 -19.13 20.39 5.28
N GLU A 136 -18.03 19.99 5.92
CA GLU A 136 -16.78 20.77 5.98
C GLU A 136 -15.85 20.52 4.77
N LEU A 137 -16.22 19.59 3.89
CA LEU A 137 -15.45 19.20 2.70
C LEU A 137 -14.01 18.77 3.04
N GLU A 138 -13.85 18.00 4.11
CA GLU A 138 -12.55 17.53 4.59
C GLU A 138 -12.55 16.03 4.90
N LEU A 139 -11.35 15.45 4.86
CA LEU A 139 -11.11 14.11 5.37
C LEU A 139 -10.50 14.23 6.76
N ARG A 140 -11.11 13.57 7.74
CA ARG A 140 -10.50 13.38 9.07
C ARG A 140 -10.01 11.96 9.17
N MET A 141 -8.80 11.79 9.69
CA MET A 141 -8.15 10.49 9.71
C MET A 141 -7.34 10.28 10.98
N ALA A 142 -7.35 9.05 11.47
CA ALA A 142 -6.55 8.59 12.60
C ALA A 142 -6.06 7.17 12.33
N GLN A 143 -4.92 6.80 12.93
CA GLN A 143 -4.43 5.43 12.91
C GLN A 143 -5.49 4.50 13.50
N VAL A 144 -5.81 3.40 12.82
CA VAL A 144 -6.69 2.38 13.39
C VAL A 144 -6.04 1.74 14.61
N LYS A 145 -6.86 1.40 15.61
CA LYS A 145 -6.45 0.48 16.66
C LYS A 145 -6.68 -0.94 16.15
N THR A 146 -5.62 -1.64 15.77
CA THR A 146 -5.70 -3.09 15.53
C THR A 146 -5.99 -3.77 16.88
N ALA A 147 -7.13 -4.44 16.98
CA ALA A 147 -7.42 -5.24 18.16
C ALA A 147 -6.45 -6.43 18.22
N THR A 148 -5.94 -6.76 19.41
CA THR A 148 -5.25 -8.03 19.72
C THR A 148 -6.20 -9.25 19.71
N LEU A 149 -7.30 -9.17 18.97
CA LEU A 149 -8.09 -10.35 18.62
C LEU A 149 -7.27 -11.11 17.56
N PRO A 150 -7.40 -12.44 17.45
CA PRO A 150 -6.82 -13.15 16.31
C PRO A 150 -7.40 -12.45 15.07
N ALA A 151 -6.56 -11.69 14.38
CA ALA A 151 -6.98 -11.01 13.18
C ALA A 151 -7.58 -12.09 12.26
N PRO A 152 -8.61 -11.80 11.45
CA PRO A 152 -8.82 -12.61 10.26
C PRO A 152 -7.44 -12.72 9.61
N THR A 153 -6.98 -13.96 9.42
CA THR A 153 -5.60 -14.34 9.13
C THR A 153 -4.89 -13.22 8.39
N PRO A 154 -3.83 -12.61 8.96
CA PRO A 154 -3.05 -11.60 8.26
C PRO A 154 -2.86 -12.01 6.81
N TYR A 155 -2.83 -11.09 5.85
CA TYR A 155 -2.57 -11.42 4.44
C TYR A 155 -1.22 -12.16 4.22
N CYS A 156 -0.41 -12.20 5.28
CA CYS A 156 0.85 -12.88 5.44
C CYS A 156 0.81 -14.20 6.23
N GLU A 157 -0.34 -14.60 6.77
CA GLU A 157 -0.60 -15.88 7.45
C GLU A 157 -1.67 -16.65 6.66
N ILE A 158 -1.24 -17.58 5.80
CA ILE A 158 -2.10 -18.64 5.26
C ILE A 158 -1.51 -19.96 5.74
#